data_AF-A0A350DDT3-F1
#
_entry.id   AF-A0A350DDT3-F1
#
_cell.length_a   1.000
_cell.length_b   1.000
_cell.length_c   1.000
_cell.angle_alpha   90.00
_cell.angle_beta   90.00
_cell.angle_gamma   90.00
#
_symmetry.space_group_name_H-M   'P 1'
#
loop_
_entity.id
_entity.type
_entity.pdbx_description
1 polymer ?
#
loop_
_entity_poly.entity_id
_entity_poly.type
_entity_poly.pdbx_seq_one_letter_code
_entity_poly.pdbx_strand_id
1 'polypeptide(L)'
;PLELMGEKRSTIKNRVLPLLEMVGLADKAKQYPAQLSGGQKQRVAIARALASKPNVLLCDEATSALDPQTTSSILELLRDINHQLGITILLITHEMEVVKSICHRVSLISDGKLVEDAEVGDFFTAPATQLGRDFLNDFLQLSPPKELLERLEESPSEHTHPVVRLTFSG
;
A
#
# COMPACT_ATOMS: atom_id res chain seq x y z
N PRO A 1 24.15 4.68 -5.59
CA PRO A 1 24.45 3.44 -4.82
C PRO A 1 25.60 2.64 -5.44
N LEU A 2 25.51 2.28 -6.73
CA LEU A 2 26.52 1.43 -7.38
C LEU A 2 27.93 2.05 -7.42
N GLU A 3 28.04 3.37 -7.65
CA GLU A 3 29.34 4.08 -7.57
C GLU A 3 29.94 4.01 -6.16
N LEU A 4 29.11 4.17 -5.12
CA LEU A 4 29.53 4.06 -3.72
C LEU A 4 29.95 2.62 -3.35
N MET A 5 29.44 1.62 -4.07
CA MET A 5 29.83 0.21 -3.94
C MET A 5 31.12 -0.12 -4.70
N GLY A 6 31.74 0.86 -5.37
CA GLY A 6 33.00 0.66 -6.11
C GLY A 6 32.84 -0.05 -7.46
N GLU A 7 31.63 -0.12 -8.01
CA GLU A 7 31.37 -0.78 -9.29
C GLU A 7 31.98 0.00 -10.47
N LYS A 8 32.52 -0.73 -11.47
CA LYS A 8 33.07 -0.10 -12.69
C LYS A 8 31.96 0.58 -13.51
N ARG A 9 32.28 1.69 -14.18
CA ARG A 9 31.31 2.42 -15.05
C ARG A 9 30.60 1.55 -16.07
N SER A 10 31.30 0.59 -16.68
CA SER A 10 30.69 -0.37 -17.63
C SER A 10 29.65 -1.26 -16.93
N THR A 11 29.98 -1.79 -15.75
CA THR A 11 29.06 -2.59 -14.93
C THR A 11 27.85 -1.79 -14.48
N ILE A 12 28.04 -0.53 -14.07
CA ILE A 12 26.95 0.37 -13.69
C ILE A 12 25.98 0.53 -14.85
N LYS A 13 26.49 0.87 -16.04
CA LYS A 13 25.65 1.05 -17.23
C LYS A 13 24.85 -0.21 -17.58
N ASN A 14 25.49 -1.38 -17.48
CA ASN A 14 24.85 -2.67 -17.75
C ASN A 14 23.80 -3.06 -16.69
N ARG A 15 23.92 -2.57 -15.45
CA ARG A 15 22.90 -2.80 -14.41
C ARG A 15 21.74 -1.80 -14.46
N VAL A 16 22.02 -0.54 -14.77
CA VAL A 16 21.02 0.53 -14.72
C VAL A 16 20.00 0.41 -15.84
N LEU A 17 20.42 0.07 -17.06
CA LEU A 17 19.52 -0.01 -18.21
C LEU A 17 18.36 -1.03 -18.00
N PRO A 18 18.63 -2.29 -17.60
CA PRO A 18 17.55 -3.25 -17.31
C PRO A 18 16.61 -2.81 -16.19
N LEU A 19 17.13 -2.11 -15.18
CA LEU A 19 16.30 -1.57 -14.09
C LEU A 19 15.39 -0.45 -14.57
N LEU A 20 15.88 0.43 -15.44
CA LEU A 20 15.07 1.47 -16.07
C LEU A 20 14.02 0.88 -17.00
N GLU A 21 14.33 -0.19 -17.74
CA GLU A 21 13.35 -0.93 -18.54
C GLU A 21 12.27 -1.55 -17.66
N MET A 22 12.65 -2.23 -16.58
CA MET A 22 11.72 -2.85 -15.63
C MET A 22 10.74 -1.84 -15.01
N VAL A 23 11.21 -0.62 -14.70
CA VAL A 23 10.32 0.42 -14.16
C VAL A 23 9.67 1.29 -15.25
N GLY A 24 9.85 0.97 -16.54
CA GLY A 24 9.21 1.68 -17.66
C GLY A 24 9.76 3.10 -17.93
N LEU A 25 11.04 3.34 -17.67
CA LEU A 25 11.71 4.64 -17.79
C LEU A 25 12.95 4.62 -18.70
N ALA A 26 13.10 3.61 -19.57
CA ALA A 26 14.25 3.48 -20.46
C ALA A 26 14.44 4.70 -21.39
N ASP A 27 13.35 5.28 -21.90
CA ASP A 27 13.34 6.49 -22.74
C ASP A 27 13.72 7.76 -21.97
N LYS A 28 13.68 7.72 -20.63
CA LYS A 28 13.94 8.86 -19.73
C LYS A 28 15.29 8.79 -19.03
N ALA A 29 16.17 7.87 -19.44
CA ALA A 29 17.47 7.65 -18.78
C ALA A 29 18.37 8.90 -18.67
N LYS A 30 18.17 9.91 -19.53
CA LYS A 30 18.95 11.16 -19.54
C LYS A 30 18.20 12.36 -18.95
N GLN A 31 16.96 12.19 -18.49
CA GLN A 31 16.15 13.28 -17.95
C GLN A 31 16.54 13.58 -16.50
N TYR A 32 16.56 14.87 -16.15
CA TYR A 32 16.80 15.29 -14.78
C TYR A 32 15.53 15.15 -13.92
N PRO A 33 15.65 14.98 -12.59
CA PRO A 33 14.51 14.83 -11.70
C PRO A 33 13.45 15.93 -11.84
N ALA A 34 13.86 17.17 -12.13
CA ALA A 34 12.94 18.29 -12.32
C ALA A 34 12.01 18.13 -13.53
N GLN A 35 12.37 17.28 -14.49
CA GLN A 35 11.61 17.04 -15.73
C GLN A 35 10.66 15.84 -15.61
N LEU A 36 10.64 15.16 -14.45
CA LEU A 36 9.86 13.95 -14.21
C LEU A 36 8.60 14.25 -13.40
N SER A 37 7.50 13.55 -13.71
CA SER A 37 6.29 13.55 -12.88
C SER A 37 6.54 12.88 -11.52
N GLY A 38 5.61 13.03 -10.57
CA GLY A 38 5.68 12.38 -9.25
C GLY A 38 5.86 10.86 -9.36
N GLY A 39 5.01 10.19 -10.15
CA GLY A 39 5.10 8.74 -10.38
C GLY A 39 6.39 8.30 -11.07
N GLN A 40 6.91 9.11 -12.00
CA GLN A 40 8.19 8.83 -12.64
C GLN A 40 9.35 8.94 -11.64
N LYS A 41 9.34 9.95 -10.77
CA LYS A 41 10.32 10.06 -9.67
C LYS A 41 10.25 8.85 -8.74
N GLN A 42 9.05 8.35 -8.45
CA GLN A 42 8.86 7.16 -7.62
C GLN A 42 9.42 5.90 -8.28
N ARG A 43 9.17 5.71 -9.58
CA ARG A 43 9.78 4.63 -10.39
C ARG A 43 11.31 4.69 -10.39
N VAL A 44 11.90 5.89 -10.48
CA VAL A 44 13.36 6.06 -10.32
C VAL A 44 13.82 5.67 -8.92
N ALA A 45 13.08 6.03 -7.87
CA ALA A 45 13.40 5.65 -6.50
C ALA A 45 13.38 4.14 -6.29
N ILE A 46 12.38 3.44 -6.86
CA ILE A 46 12.28 1.98 -6.85
C ILE A 46 13.47 1.35 -7.59
N ALA A 47 13.75 1.79 -8.83
CA ALA A 47 14.90 1.30 -9.59
C ALA A 47 16.23 1.50 -8.84
N ARG A 48 16.38 2.63 -8.16
CA ARG A 48 17.55 2.93 -7.33
C ARG A 48 17.66 1.98 -6.13
N ALA A 49 16.55 1.65 -5.48
CA ALA A 49 16.52 0.71 -4.36
C ALA A 49 16.86 -0.72 -4.83
N LEU A 50 16.36 -1.12 -6.00
CA LEU A 50 16.65 -2.43 -6.60
C LEU A 50 18.09 -2.55 -7.13
N ALA A 51 18.78 -1.44 -7.38
CA ALA A 51 20.14 -1.45 -7.93
C ALA A 51 21.14 -2.24 -7.08
N SER A 52 20.93 -2.30 -5.76
CA SER A 52 21.76 -3.07 -4.83
C SER A 52 21.39 -4.55 -4.75
N LYS A 53 20.42 -5.03 -5.54
CA LYS A 53 19.86 -6.39 -5.47
C LYS A 53 19.45 -6.80 -4.05
N PRO A 54 18.59 -6.02 -3.37
CA PRO A 54 18.20 -6.32 -2.01
C PRO A 54 17.31 -7.57 -1.93
N ASN A 55 17.35 -8.27 -0.79
CA ASN A 55 16.37 -9.31 -0.48
C ASN A 55 15.06 -8.75 0.11
N VAL A 56 15.10 -7.52 0.63
CA VAL A 56 13.98 -6.84 1.26
C VAL A 56 13.87 -5.41 0.74
N LEU A 57 12.67 -5.00 0.34
CA LEU A 57 12.32 -3.64 -0.03
C LEU A 57 11.42 -3.03 1.04
N LEU A 58 11.83 -1.90 1.60
CA LEU A 58 11.04 -1.13 2.55
C LEU A 58 10.39 0.05 1.82
N CYS A 59 9.07 0.14 1.90
CA CYS A 59 8.27 1.18 1.28
C CYS A 59 7.59 2.00 2.38
N ASP A 60 8.00 3.25 2.54
CA ASP A 60 7.43 4.19 3.50
C ASP A 60 6.55 5.21 2.78
N GLU A 61 5.23 5.11 2.95
CA GLU A 61 4.21 5.93 2.30
C GLU A 61 4.48 6.18 0.80
N ALA A 62 4.85 5.12 0.09
CA ALA A 62 5.38 5.20 -1.27
C ALA A 62 4.41 5.79 -2.33
N THR A 63 3.14 5.98 -1.97
CA THR A 63 2.06 6.42 -2.88
C THR A 63 1.31 7.66 -2.40
N SER A 64 1.56 8.19 -1.20
CA SER A 64 0.70 9.21 -0.57
C SER A 64 0.64 10.55 -1.32
N ALA A 65 1.65 10.87 -2.13
CA ALA A 65 1.74 12.10 -2.92
C ALA A 65 1.36 11.91 -4.40
N LEU A 66 0.73 10.79 -4.76
CA LEU A 66 0.41 10.43 -6.15
C LEU A 66 -1.10 10.46 -6.38
N ASP A 67 -1.51 10.73 -7.61
CA ASP A 67 -2.91 10.59 -8.00
C ASP A 67 -3.31 9.09 -8.01
N PRO A 68 -4.60 8.77 -7.85
CA PRO A 68 -5.06 7.38 -7.73
C PRO A 68 -4.63 6.47 -8.89
N GLN A 69 -4.60 6.99 -10.13
CA GLN A 69 -4.20 6.22 -11.30
C GLN A 69 -2.71 5.88 -11.27
N THR A 70 -1.88 6.86 -10.92
CA THR A 70 -0.44 6.65 -10.72
C THR A 70 -0.18 5.70 -9.55
N THR A 71 -0.91 5.81 -8.45
CA THR A 71 -0.82 4.89 -7.29
C THR A 71 -1.02 3.45 -7.73
N SER A 72 -2.13 3.12 -8.40
CA SER A 72 -2.37 1.75 -8.88
C SER A 72 -1.24 1.24 -9.78
N SER A 73 -0.73 2.09 -10.67
CA SER A 73 0.38 1.74 -11.55
C SER A 73 1.70 1.45 -10.81
N ILE A 74 1.95 2.13 -9.67
CA ILE A 74 3.11 1.85 -8.82
C ILE A 74 2.92 0.57 -8.03
N LEU A 75 1.71 0.29 -7.55
CA LEU A 75 1.42 -0.94 -6.80
C LEU A 75 1.52 -2.18 -7.68
N GLU A 76 1.01 -2.11 -8.91
CA GLU A 76 1.21 -3.15 -9.93
C GLU A 76 2.69 -3.41 -10.17
N LEU A 77 3.51 -2.35 -10.32
CA LEU A 77 4.96 -2.49 -10.46
C LEU A 77 5.59 -3.19 -9.26
N LEU A 78 5.21 -2.83 -8.02
CA LEU A 78 5.74 -3.48 -6.82
C LEU A 78 5.34 -4.96 -6.75
N ARG A 79 4.11 -5.30 -7.13
CA ARG A 79 3.62 -6.68 -7.23
C ARG A 79 4.42 -7.48 -8.25
N ASP A 80 4.66 -6.92 -9.43
CA ASP A 80 5.47 -7.55 -10.46
C ASP A 80 6.91 -7.78 -10.00
N ILE A 81 7.51 -6.79 -9.33
CA ILE A 81 8.85 -6.92 -8.74
C ILE A 81 8.89 -8.06 -7.70
N ASN A 82 7.90 -8.13 -6.81
CA ASN A 82 7.81 -9.20 -5.81
C ASN A 82 7.72 -10.57 -6.50
N HIS A 83 6.86 -10.71 -7.52
CA HIS A 83 6.65 -11.98 -8.21
C HIS A 83 7.86 -12.39 -9.09
N GLN A 84 8.49 -11.46 -9.79
CA GLN A 84 9.61 -11.75 -10.71
C GLN A 84 10.93 -11.96 -9.97
N LEU A 85 11.20 -11.16 -8.94
CA LEU A 85 12.49 -11.16 -8.25
C LEU A 85 12.47 -11.91 -6.91
N GLY A 86 11.29 -12.30 -6.41
CA GLY A 86 11.14 -12.99 -5.12
C GLY A 86 11.56 -12.13 -3.92
N ILE A 87 11.49 -10.80 -4.05
CA ILE A 87 11.93 -9.86 -3.01
C ILE A 87 10.81 -9.69 -1.99
N THR A 88 11.13 -9.73 -0.69
CA THR A 88 10.16 -9.41 0.37
C THR A 88 9.89 -7.90 0.38
N ILE A 89 8.62 -7.50 0.39
CA ILE A 89 8.22 -6.08 0.46
C ILE A 89 7.52 -5.83 1.80
N LEU A 90 8.03 -4.87 2.57
CA LEU A 90 7.33 -4.31 3.73
C LEU A 90 6.84 -2.92 3.36
N LEU A 91 5.53 -2.71 3.45
CA LEU A 91 4.88 -1.45 3.13
C LEU A 91 4.30 -0.83 4.40
N ILE A 92 4.53 0.48 4.56
CA ILE A 92 3.91 1.34 5.55
C ILE A 92 2.97 2.28 4.80
N THR A 93 1.69 2.28 5.16
CA THR A 93 0.68 3.12 4.54
C THR A 93 -0.50 3.35 5.48
N HIS A 94 -1.18 4.47 5.32
CA HIS A 94 -2.48 4.74 5.92
C HIS A 94 -3.64 4.46 4.95
N GLU A 95 -3.33 4.15 3.68
CA GLU A 95 -4.31 3.89 2.63
C GLU A 95 -4.67 2.41 2.56
N MET A 96 -5.88 2.08 2.99
CA MET A 96 -6.30 0.70 3.15
C MET A 96 -6.59 -0.01 1.80
N GLU A 97 -6.87 0.76 0.74
CA GLU A 97 -6.97 0.25 -0.63
C GLU A 97 -5.64 -0.32 -1.12
N VAL A 98 -4.53 0.30 -0.72
CA VAL A 98 -3.19 -0.19 -1.03
C VAL A 98 -2.97 -1.57 -0.38
N VAL A 99 -3.34 -1.71 0.90
CA VAL A 99 -3.23 -2.96 1.65
C VAL A 99 -4.02 -4.07 0.96
N LYS A 100 -5.26 -3.81 0.55
CA LYS A 100 -6.08 -4.78 -0.18
C LYS A 100 -5.47 -5.24 -1.49
N SER A 101 -4.77 -4.35 -2.18
CA SER A 101 -4.34 -4.59 -3.57
C SER A 101 -3.12 -5.50 -3.71
N ILE A 102 -2.14 -5.39 -2.81
CA ILE A 102 -0.83 -6.05 -2.97
C ILE A 102 -0.30 -6.74 -1.71
N CYS A 103 -0.87 -6.48 -0.53
CA CYS A 103 -0.36 -7.08 0.70
C CYS A 103 -0.92 -8.49 0.89
N HIS A 104 -0.10 -9.37 1.45
CA HIS A 104 -0.50 -10.72 1.85
C HIS A 104 -0.93 -10.76 3.33
N ARG A 105 -0.25 -9.97 4.15
CA ARG A 105 -0.49 -9.81 5.60
C ARG A 105 -0.54 -8.33 5.94
N VAL A 106 -1.25 -8.00 7.00
CA VAL A 106 -1.36 -6.65 7.54
C VAL A 106 -1.10 -6.67 9.04
N SER A 107 -0.35 -5.67 9.51
CA SER A 107 -0.13 -5.44 10.92
C SER A 107 -0.60 -4.04 11.30
N LEU A 108 -1.51 -3.96 12.26
CA LEU A 108 -2.02 -2.70 12.80
C LEU A 108 -1.16 -2.27 13.99
N ILE A 109 -0.69 -1.02 13.98
CA ILE A 109 0.14 -0.45 15.05
C ILE A 109 -0.58 0.75 15.66
N SER A 110 -0.65 0.81 16.99
CA SER A 110 -1.14 1.98 17.75
C SER A 110 -0.30 2.16 19.00
N ASP A 111 -0.01 3.41 19.37
CA ASP A 111 0.76 3.75 20.57
C ASP A 111 2.09 2.99 20.68
N GLY A 112 2.75 2.79 19.53
CA GLY A 112 4.02 2.06 19.43
C GLY A 112 3.91 0.55 19.69
N LYS A 113 2.70 -0.01 19.69
CA LYS A 113 2.44 -1.44 19.91
C LYS A 113 1.79 -2.06 18.68
N LEU A 114 2.17 -3.29 18.37
CA LEU A 114 1.46 -4.11 17.40
C LEU A 114 0.15 -4.57 18.03
N VAL A 115 -0.95 -4.02 17.53
CA VAL A 115 -2.31 -4.25 18.02
C VAL A 115 -2.90 -5.51 17.38
N GLU A 116 -2.67 -5.68 16.08
CA GLU A 116 -3.21 -6.79 15.31
C GLU A 116 -2.22 -7.20 14.22
N ASP A 117 -2.16 -8.50 13.92
CA ASP A 117 -1.38 -9.05 12.82
C ASP A 117 -2.17 -10.23 12.23
N ALA A 118 -2.54 -10.12 10.96
CA ALA A 118 -3.45 -11.05 10.31
C ALA A 118 -3.16 -11.16 8.81
N GLU A 119 -3.69 -12.20 8.17
CA GLU A 119 -3.81 -12.20 6.72
C GLU A 119 -4.78 -11.11 6.28
N VAL A 120 -4.54 -10.54 5.09
CA VAL A 120 -5.37 -9.45 4.59
C VAL A 120 -6.86 -9.85 4.52
N GLY A 121 -7.16 -11.07 4.04
CA GLY A 121 -8.54 -11.58 4.00
C GLY A 121 -9.21 -11.58 5.37
N ASP A 122 -8.55 -12.13 6.38
CA ASP A 122 -9.06 -12.19 7.75
C ASP A 122 -9.24 -10.81 8.35
N PHE A 123 -8.26 -9.91 8.18
CA PHE A 123 -8.35 -8.55 8.71
C PHE A 123 -9.58 -7.82 8.15
N PHE A 124 -9.83 -7.90 6.84
CA PHE A 124 -10.94 -7.20 6.20
C PHE A 124 -12.33 -7.81 6.45
N THR A 125 -12.40 -9.08 6.82
CA THR A 125 -13.67 -9.79 7.01
C THR A 125 -14.03 -9.97 8.48
N ALA A 126 -13.04 -10.20 9.34
CA ALA A 126 -13.20 -10.50 10.76
C ALA A 126 -12.02 -9.94 11.59
N PRO A 127 -11.84 -8.60 11.64
CA PRO A 127 -10.81 -7.97 12.46
C PRO A 127 -10.96 -8.35 13.94
N ALA A 128 -9.86 -8.83 14.54
CA ALA A 128 -9.86 -9.38 15.89
C ALA A 128 -10.03 -8.29 16.95
N THR A 129 -9.42 -7.12 16.73
CA THR A 129 -9.39 -6.04 17.72
C THR A 129 -10.49 -5.01 17.50
N GLN A 130 -10.87 -4.30 18.58
CA GLN A 130 -11.81 -3.19 18.47
C GLN A 130 -11.25 -2.07 17.58
N LEU A 131 -9.95 -1.76 17.73
CA LEU A 131 -9.30 -0.77 16.89
C LEU A 131 -9.29 -1.17 15.41
N GLY A 132 -9.04 -2.45 15.09
CA GLY A 132 -9.15 -2.96 13.72
C GLY A 132 -10.56 -2.82 13.14
N ARG A 133 -11.59 -3.11 13.95
CA ARG A 133 -13.00 -2.87 13.57
C ARG A 133 -13.29 -1.40 13.31
N ASP A 134 -12.86 -0.52 14.20
CA ASP A 134 -13.10 0.92 14.08
C ASP A 134 -12.40 1.48 12.84
N PHE A 135 -11.13 1.10 12.62
CA PHE A 135 -10.36 1.49 11.44
C PHE A 135 -11.03 1.06 10.13
N LEU A 136 -11.58 -0.15 10.08
CA LEU A 136 -12.30 -0.64 8.90
C LEU A 136 -13.65 0.04 8.69
N ASN A 137 -14.39 0.36 9.76
CA ASN A 137 -15.66 1.08 9.64
C ASN A 137 -15.44 2.47 9.05
N ASP A 138 -14.41 3.18 9.52
CA ASP A 138 -14.02 4.49 9.00
C ASP A 138 -13.63 4.41 7.53
N PHE A 139 -12.80 3.43 7.18
CA PHE A 139 -12.38 3.20 5.79
C PHE A 139 -13.55 2.86 4.85
N LEU A 140 -14.44 1.96 5.26
CA LEU A 140 -15.58 1.54 4.44
C LEU A 140 -16.72 2.57 4.42
N GLN A 141 -16.58 3.69 5.14
CA GLN A 141 -17.62 4.71 5.33
C GLN A 141 -18.95 4.10 5.77
N LEU A 142 -18.91 3.03 6.56
CA LEU A 142 -20.11 2.30 7.00
C LEU A 142 -20.82 2.99 8.17
N SER A 143 -20.43 4.22 8.49
CA SER A 143 -21.06 5.01 9.54
C SER A 143 -22.51 5.31 9.14
N PRO A 144 -23.50 4.88 9.94
CA PRO A 144 -24.88 5.21 9.67
C PRO A 144 -25.09 6.74 9.69
N PRO A 145 -26.07 7.27 8.92
CA PRO A 145 -26.43 8.67 8.96
C PRO A 145 -26.69 9.15 10.40
N LYS A 146 -26.26 10.37 10.71
CA LYS A 146 -26.36 10.91 12.08
C LYS A 146 -27.81 10.95 12.57
N GLU A 147 -28.76 11.26 11.68
CA GLU A 147 -30.19 11.28 12.00
C GLU A 147 -30.72 9.90 12.40
N LEU A 148 -30.12 8.83 11.88
CA LEU A 148 -30.48 7.46 12.25
C LEU A 148 -29.93 7.09 13.63
N LEU A 149 -28.70 7.53 13.94
CA LEU A 149 -28.10 7.36 15.27
C LEU A 149 -28.87 8.12 16.36
N GLU A 150 -29.30 9.35 16.08
CA GLU A 150 -30.07 10.17 17.02
C GLU A 150 -31.46 9.60 17.34
N ARG A 151 -31.99 8.73 16.47
CA ARG A 151 -33.28 8.05 16.61
C ARG A 151 -33.17 6.59 17.07
N LEU A 152 -31.95 6.12 17.33
CA LEU A 152 -31.72 4.73 17.69
C LEU A 152 -32.15 4.48 19.14
N GLU A 153 -33.07 3.54 19.34
CA GLU A 153 -33.54 3.12 20.67
C GLU A 153 -32.92 1.77 21.03
N GLU A 154 -32.50 1.58 22.28
CA GLU A 154 -31.93 0.30 22.75
C GLU A 154 -32.96 -0.83 22.79
N SER A 155 -34.24 -0.48 22.99
CA SER A 155 -35.34 -1.42 23.15
C SER A 155 -36.41 -1.22 22.07
N PRO A 156 -36.99 -2.29 21.48
CA PRO A 156 -38.06 -2.16 20.49
C PRO A 156 -39.34 -1.54 21.07
N SER A 157 -39.97 -0.63 20.32
CA SER A 157 -41.30 -0.05 20.59
C SER A 157 -42.24 -0.20 19.36
N GLU A 158 -43.54 0.07 19.53
CA GLU A 158 -44.58 -0.11 18.48
C GLU A 158 -44.29 0.59 17.14
N HIS A 159 -43.39 1.57 17.13
CA HIS A 159 -43.03 2.37 15.95
C HIS A 159 -41.55 2.26 15.57
N THR A 160 -40.84 1.25 16.08
CA THR A 160 -39.42 1.01 15.75
C THR A 160 -39.26 -0.03 14.65
N HIS A 161 -38.18 0.11 13.89
CA HIS A 161 -37.73 -0.89 12.93
C HIS A 161 -36.29 -1.29 13.28
N PRO A 162 -35.93 -2.59 13.14
CA PRO A 162 -34.59 -3.05 13.45
C PRO A 162 -33.58 -2.44 12.45
N VAL A 163 -32.47 -1.93 12.99
CA VAL A 163 -31.31 -1.52 12.20
C VAL A 163 -30.31 -2.67 12.25
N VAL A 164 -30.01 -3.25 11.10
CA VAL A 164 -29.08 -4.39 10.98
C VAL A 164 -27.88 -4.01 10.14
N ARG A 165 -26.69 -4.41 10.59
CA ARG A 165 -25.47 -4.37 9.78
C ARG A 165 -25.24 -5.76 9.20
N LEU A 166 -25.25 -5.87 7.88
CA LEU A 166 -24.94 -7.11 7.17
C LEU A 166 -23.47 -7.05 6.75
N THR A 167 -22.72 -8.11 7.07
CA THR A 167 -21.31 -8.26 6.69
C THR A 167 -21.14 -9.60 6.00
N PHE A 168 -20.37 -9.62 4.91
CA PHE A 168 -20.07 -10.84 4.15
C PHE A 168 -18.61 -11.20 4.34
N SER A 169 -18.37 -12.39 4.90
CA SER A 169 -17.05 -13.00 5.09
C SER A 169 -17.00 -14.29 4.28
N GLY A 170 -16.75 -14.15 2.98
CA GLY A 170 -16.71 -15.26 2.01
C GLY A 170 -15.28 -15.66 1.69
#